data_AF-A0A166TDN3-F1
#
_entry.id   AF-A0A166TDN3-F1
#
_cell.length_a   1.000
_cell.length_b   1.000
_cell.length_c   1.000
_cell.angle_alpha   90.00
_cell.angle_beta   90.00
_cell.angle_gamma   90.00
#
_symmetry.space_group_name_H-M   'P 1'
#
loop_
_entity.id
_entity.type
_entity.pdbx_description
1 polymer ?
#
loop_
_entity_poly.entity_id
_entity_poly.type
_entity_poly.pdbx_seq_one_letter_code
_entity_poly.pdbx_strand_id
1 'polypeptide(L)'
;MDRSERTGTERLDDGERLNDGHRALLALQRCRTVHAPDERVAVFDVTPEPTTDGIELRGRVSTPQLEAEARAAVERAIGTAVTSDLEILDELRTERTVTGPVASVLGDPDDEAEQVTQVLYGARVEVFDDEGETWSRVRTPDGYLGWLDRSALAPIEDDETNAVVVRDTQTEGGKAVYAGTDCRIEDEGGNETTVRFHTGEHATASAGVVQRPPENPTGEAVVEIAREFLGTDYDWGGMTSDGIDCSGLAWIAYRVNGITLPRDADQQRVMGRPVERDELLPGDLLFFPGHVAVSLGGDEYVHAYGGAESVVINSLDPGDDAYIEDLDEKFELARRVIPAT
;
A
#
# COMPACT_ATOMS: atom_id res chain seq x y z
N MET A 1 41.66 -27.62 54.88
CA MET A 1 40.28 -27.60 55.39
C MET A 1 40.18 -26.30 56.14
N ASP A 2 39.60 -25.23 55.61
CA ASP A 2 38.31 -25.16 54.93
C ASP A 2 38.31 -23.95 53.98
N ARG A 3 37.88 -24.17 52.73
CA ARG A 3 37.62 -23.14 51.71
C ARG A 3 36.10 -23.11 51.60
N SER A 4 35.44 -22.13 52.22
CA SER A 4 34.03 -21.84 51.91
C SER A 4 33.98 -20.70 50.91
N GLU A 5 33.70 -21.07 49.67
CA GLU A 5 33.38 -20.19 48.55
C GLU A 5 32.22 -19.26 48.91
N ARG A 6 32.43 -17.96 48.77
CA ARG A 6 31.34 -16.98 48.72
C ARG A 6 30.81 -16.97 47.29
N THR A 7 29.68 -17.63 47.07
CA THR A 7 28.86 -17.40 45.87
C THR A 7 28.22 -16.02 46.00
N GLY A 8 28.82 -15.03 45.33
CA GLY A 8 28.20 -13.74 45.12
C GLY A 8 27.13 -13.89 44.04
N THR A 9 25.88 -14.01 44.45
CA THR A 9 24.76 -13.69 43.55
C THR A 9 24.70 -12.17 43.50
N GLU A 10 25.27 -11.57 42.46
CA GLU A 10 25.07 -10.16 42.13
C GLU A 10 23.57 -9.93 41.91
N ARG A 11 22.91 -9.40 42.94
CA ARG A 11 21.66 -8.65 42.75
C ARG A 11 22.05 -7.40 41.97
N LEU A 12 21.89 -7.44 40.64
CA LEU A 12 21.81 -6.22 39.84
C LEU A 12 20.79 -5.31 40.52
N ASP A 13 21.24 -4.12 40.90
CA ASP A 13 20.48 -3.16 41.69
C ASP A 13 19.18 -2.80 40.91
N ASP A 14 18.02 -2.81 41.58
CA ASP A 14 16.73 -2.54 40.94
C ASP A 14 16.75 -1.16 40.22
N GLY A 15 17.59 -0.23 40.69
CA GLY A 15 17.85 1.06 40.05
C GLY A 15 18.62 0.99 38.71
N GLU A 16 19.56 0.06 38.54
CA GLU A 16 20.26 -0.14 37.26
C GLU A 16 19.34 -0.80 36.22
N ARG A 17 18.51 -1.75 36.65
CA ARG A 17 17.50 -2.41 35.80
C ARG A 17 16.45 -1.43 35.26
N LEU A 18 15.99 -0.50 36.11
CA LEU A 18 15.07 0.56 35.70
C LEU A 18 15.71 1.54 34.69
N ASN A 19 17.02 1.80 34.82
CA ASN A 19 17.75 2.65 33.89
C ASN A 19 17.94 1.97 32.52
N ASP A 20 18.24 0.68 32.50
CA ASP A 20 18.41 -0.08 31.25
C ASP A 20 17.09 -0.25 30.49
N GLY A 21 15.97 -0.47 31.18
CA GLY A 21 14.64 -0.47 30.54
C GLY A 21 14.32 0.86 29.85
N HIS A 22 14.65 1.99 30.48
CA HIS A 22 14.46 3.31 29.87
C HIS A 22 15.37 3.54 28.67
N ARG A 23 16.65 3.15 28.75
CA ARG A 23 17.61 3.25 27.63
C ARG A 23 17.18 2.37 26.45
N ALA A 24 16.70 1.17 26.72
CA ALA A 24 16.16 0.25 25.72
C ALA A 24 14.96 0.85 25.00
N LEU A 25 13.99 1.40 25.75
CA LEU A 25 12.81 2.05 25.17
C LEU A 25 13.20 3.21 24.23
N LEU A 26 14.11 4.09 24.66
CA LEU A 26 14.60 5.18 23.83
C LEU A 26 15.35 4.68 22.58
N ALA A 27 16.05 3.54 22.67
CA ALA A 27 16.73 2.95 21.54
C ALA A 27 15.74 2.39 20.51
N LEU A 28 14.68 1.73 20.97
CA LEU A 28 13.60 1.21 20.12
C LEU A 28 12.84 2.34 19.43
N GLN A 29 12.53 3.43 20.13
CA GLN A 29 11.90 4.60 19.52
C GLN A 29 12.74 5.18 18.38
N ARG A 30 14.06 5.32 18.57
CA ARG A 30 14.96 5.75 17.49
C ARG A 30 15.06 4.74 16.36
N CYS A 31 15.10 3.45 16.69
CA CYS A 31 15.12 2.36 15.72
C CYS A 31 13.89 2.44 14.81
N ARG A 32 12.69 2.60 15.39
CA ARG A 32 11.43 2.78 14.65
C ARG A 32 11.53 3.94 13.66
N THR A 33 11.94 5.13 14.12
CA THR A 33 12.03 6.32 13.24
C THR A 33 12.97 6.13 12.04
N VAL A 34 14.02 5.30 12.18
CA VAL A 34 14.97 5.08 11.08
C VAL A 34 14.54 3.96 10.16
N HIS A 35 14.03 2.85 10.71
CA HIS A 35 13.85 1.60 9.97
C HIS A 35 12.39 1.29 9.62
N ALA A 36 11.43 1.84 10.37
CA ALA A 36 9.99 1.68 10.15
C ALA A 36 9.24 3.00 10.45
N PRO A 37 9.55 4.09 9.73
CA PRO A 37 8.94 5.40 9.98
C PRO A 37 7.47 5.47 9.58
N ASP A 38 7.02 4.59 8.69
CA ASP A 38 5.69 4.60 8.10
C ASP A 38 4.95 3.30 8.45
N GLU A 39 3.93 3.42 9.29
CA GLU A 39 3.15 2.28 9.79
C GLU A 39 2.22 1.67 8.74
N ARG A 40 1.96 2.40 7.64
CA ARG A 40 1.19 1.90 6.49
C ARG A 40 1.93 0.81 5.72
N VAL A 41 3.25 0.63 5.93
CA VAL A 41 4.05 -0.35 5.17
C VAL A 41 4.97 -1.18 6.08
N ALA A 42 5.13 -0.81 7.34
CA ALA A 42 5.95 -1.54 8.30
C ALA A 42 5.35 -1.56 9.70
N VAL A 43 5.36 -2.74 10.33
CA VAL A 43 4.99 -2.90 11.74
C VAL A 43 6.24 -2.90 12.60
N PHE A 44 6.26 -2.06 13.64
CA PHE A 44 7.32 -2.00 14.64
C PHE A 44 6.70 -1.68 16.01
N ASP A 45 6.11 -2.70 16.62
CA ASP A 45 5.47 -2.64 17.93
C ASP A 45 6.32 -3.42 18.92
N VAL A 46 7.45 -2.84 19.32
CA VAL A 46 8.45 -3.51 20.17
C VAL A 46 8.51 -2.85 21.54
N THR A 47 8.31 -3.65 22.57
CA THR A 47 8.44 -3.23 23.98
C THR A 47 9.58 -4.00 24.65
N PRO A 48 10.47 -3.33 25.40
CA PRO A 48 11.49 -4.00 26.19
C PRO A 48 10.90 -4.38 27.57
N GLU A 49 10.94 -5.66 27.91
CA GLU A 49 10.50 -6.16 29.22
C GLU A 49 11.69 -6.61 30.07
N PRO A 50 11.86 -6.07 31.30
CA PRO A 50 12.89 -6.54 32.21
C PRO A 50 12.62 -7.98 32.67
N THR A 51 13.63 -8.84 32.57
CA THR A 51 13.59 -10.23 33.04
C THR A 51 14.63 -10.47 34.14
N THR A 52 14.68 -11.68 34.70
CA THR A 52 15.74 -12.07 35.64
C THR A 52 17.14 -11.98 35.02
N ASP A 53 17.24 -12.24 33.72
CA ASP A 53 18.50 -12.43 33.00
C ASP A 53 18.87 -11.27 32.06
N GLY A 54 18.05 -10.21 32.01
CA GLY A 54 18.31 -9.03 31.20
C GLY A 54 17.03 -8.34 30.72
N ILE A 55 16.99 -8.04 29.42
CA ILE A 55 15.81 -7.51 28.73
C ILE A 55 15.39 -8.51 27.66
N GLU A 56 14.09 -8.76 27.58
CA GLU A 56 13.44 -9.49 26.50
C GLU A 56 12.63 -8.51 25.66
N LEU A 57 12.77 -8.58 24.33
CA LEU A 57 11.93 -7.79 23.42
C LEU A 57 10.64 -8.57 23.13
N ARG A 58 9.50 -7.90 23.27
CA ARG A 58 8.17 -8.46 23.01
C ARG A 58 7.34 -7.57 22.10
N GLY A 59 6.33 -8.18 21.47
CA GLY A 59 5.43 -7.52 20.53
C GLY A 59 5.63 -8.03 19.11
N ARG A 60 5.56 -7.15 18.11
CA ARG A 60 5.49 -7.54 16.70
C ARG A 60 6.38 -6.68 15.81
N VAL A 61 6.96 -7.29 14.78
CA VAL A 61 7.62 -6.59 13.67
C VAL A 61 7.20 -7.18 12.33
N SER A 62 7.20 -6.37 11.28
CA SER A 62 6.80 -6.89 9.96
C SER A 62 7.82 -7.84 9.34
N THR A 63 9.13 -7.66 9.61
CA THR A 63 10.20 -8.42 8.96
C THR A 63 11.28 -8.91 9.93
N PRO A 64 12.01 -9.99 9.60
CA PRO A 64 13.17 -10.44 10.39
C PRO A 64 14.28 -9.39 10.49
N GLN A 65 14.43 -8.53 9.47
CA GLN A 65 15.41 -7.44 9.50
C GLN A 65 15.08 -6.43 10.60
N LEU A 66 13.79 -6.09 10.78
CA LEU A 66 13.36 -5.18 11.84
C LEU A 66 13.59 -5.76 13.24
N GLU A 67 13.40 -7.07 13.42
CA GLU A 67 13.79 -7.74 14.65
C GLU A 67 15.30 -7.59 14.93
N ALA A 68 16.13 -7.87 13.91
CA ALA A 68 17.58 -7.76 14.03
C ALA A 68 18.03 -6.32 14.37
N GLU A 69 17.43 -5.30 13.73
CA GLU A 69 17.71 -3.89 14.04
C GLU A 69 17.26 -3.50 15.45
N ALA A 70 16.08 -3.97 15.89
CA ALA A 70 15.57 -3.71 17.24
C ALA A 70 16.52 -4.28 18.30
N ARG A 71 16.92 -5.55 18.15
CA ARG A 71 17.89 -6.21 19.03
C ARG A 71 19.21 -5.46 19.06
N ALA A 72 19.79 -5.19 17.89
CA ALA A 72 21.07 -4.50 17.81
C ALA A 72 21.02 -3.08 18.39
N ALA A 73 19.89 -2.37 18.23
CA ALA A 73 19.68 -1.04 18.81
C ALA A 73 19.68 -1.08 20.35
N VAL A 74 18.96 -2.04 20.94
CA VAL A 74 18.90 -2.19 22.40
C VAL A 74 20.23 -2.67 22.97
N GLU A 75 20.86 -3.68 22.37
CA GLU A 75 22.16 -4.20 22.82
C GLU A 75 23.25 -3.12 22.81
N ARG A 76 23.30 -2.28 21.77
CA ARG A 76 24.18 -1.10 21.73
C ARG A 76 23.85 -0.10 22.82
N ALA A 77 22.56 0.06 23.13
CA ALA A 77 22.10 1.06 24.08
C ALA A 77 22.37 0.67 25.52
N ILE A 78 22.30 -0.61 25.89
CA ILE A 78 22.47 -1.09 27.28
C ILE A 78 23.83 -1.74 27.54
N GLY A 79 24.47 -2.32 26.50
CA GLY A 79 25.80 -2.94 26.58
C GLY A 79 25.79 -4.44 26.89
N THR A 80 24.62 -5.08 26.88
CA THR A 80 24.43 -6.52 27.12
C THR A 80 23.55 -7.12 26.03
N ALA A 81 23.66 -8.43 25.81
CA ALA A 81 22.79 -9.16 24.90
C ALA A 81 21.32 -9.13 25.37
N VAL A 82 20.38 -9.19 24.42
CA VAL A 82 18.94 -9.28 24.70
C VAL A 82 18.33 -10.53 24.08
N THR A 83 17.27 -11.04 24.72
CA THR A 83 16.40 -12.07 24.13
C THR A 83 15.27 -11.40 23.35
N SER A 84 14.62 -12.18 22.49
CA SER A 84 13.50 -11.74 21.65
C SER A 84 12.45 -12.83 21.62
N ASP A 85 11.21 -12.42 21.88
CA ASP A 85 9.98 -13.18 21.69
C ASP A 85 9.04 -12.35 20.80
N LEU A 86 9.62 -11.79 19.72
CA LEU A 86 8.91 -10.96 18.77
C LEU A 86 8.20 -11.83 17.73
N GLU A 87 6.94 -11.53 17.48
CA GLU A 87 6.20 -12.09 16.36
C GLU A 87 6.63 -11.40 15.07
N ILE A 88 7.00 -12.19 14.06
CA ILE A 88 7.45 -11.69 12.76
C ILE A 88 6.33 -11.96 11.74
N LEU A 89 5.64 -10.90 11.30
CA LEU A 89 4.47 -11.04 10.44
C LEU A 89 4.77 -11.81 9.14
N ASP A 90 5.91 -11.54 8.50
CA ASP A 90 6.34 -12.23 7.28
C ASP A 90 6.50 -13.75 7.45
N GLU A 91 6.70 -14.25 8.67
CA GLU A 91 6.79 -15.68 8.97
C GLU A 91 5.43 -16.33 9.21
N LEU A 92 4.41 -15.52 9.53
CA LEU A 92 3.02 -15.94 9.75
C LEU A 92 2.16 -15.83 8.49
N ARG A 93 2.66 -15.15 7.45
CA ARG A 93 1.83 -14.77 6.31
C ARG A 93 1.18 -15.96 5.61
N THR A 94 -0.09 -15.79 5.29
CA THR A 94 -0.82 -16.68 4.37
C THR A 94 -1.45 -15.86 3.26
N GLU A 95 -1.46 -16.39 2.04
CA GLU A 95 -2.08 -15.71 0.90
C GLU A 95 -3.57 -16.04 0.82
N ARG A 96 -4.36 -15.00 0.54
CA ARG A 96 -5.82 -15.06 0.33
C ARG A 96 -6.21 -14.16 -0.84
N THR A 97 -7.44 -14.33 -1.33
CA THR A 97 -8.04 -13.48 -2.36
C THR A 97 -9.30 -12.80 -1.84
N VAL A 98 -9.59 -11.60 -2.31
CA VAL A 98 -10.84 -10.90 -2.05
C VAL A 98 -11.97 -11.43 -2.93
N THR A 99 -13.14 -11.65 -2.35
CA THR A 99 -14.30 -12.29 -3.02
C THR A 99 -15.40 -11.30 -3.42
N GLY A 100 -15.51 -10.15 -2.76
CA GLY A 100 -16.42 -9.07 -3.15
C GLY A 100 -15.88 -8.24 -4.33
N PRO A 101 -16.72 -7.46 -5.04
CA PRO A 101 -16.26 -6.55 -6.10
C PRO A 101 -15.12 -5.62 -5.67
N VAL A 102 -15.22 -5.13 -4.44
CA VAL A 102 -14.24 -4.31 -3.75
C VAL A 102 -14.38 -4.57 -2.24
N ALA A 103 -13.29 -4.47 -1.50
CA ALA A 103 -13.30 -4.52 -0.05
C ALA A 103 -12.55 -3.32 0.55
N SER A 104 -13.18 -2.63 1.49
CA SER A 104 -12.61 -1.49 2.20
C SER A 104 -11.54 -1.95 3.20
N VAL A 105 -10.32 -1.43 3.07
CA VAL A 105 -9.26 -1.62 4.06
C VAL A 105 -9.34 -0.48 5.06
N LEU A 106 -9.45 -0.82 6.34
CA LEU A 106 -9.59 0.12 7.43
C LEU A 106 -8.27 0.32 8.19
N GLY A 107 -8.11 1.48 8.82
CA GLY A 107 -6.93 1.79 9.65
C GLY A 107 -6.85 0.94 10.93
N ASP A 108 -8.01 0.54 11.45
CA ASP A 108 -8.16 -0.25 12.69
C ASP A 108 -9.17 -1.39 12.48
N PRO A 109 -9.13 -2.47 13.30
CA PRO A 109 -10.07 -3.58 13.22
C PRO A 109 -11.41 -3.23 13.89
N ASP A 110 -12.07 -2.18 13.40
CA ASP A 110 -13.32 -1.63 13.92
C ASP A 110 -14.21 -1.20 12.76
N ASP A 111 -15.51 -1.51 12.81
CA ASP A 111 -16.48 -1.15 11.77
C ASP A 111 -16.63 0.38 11.61
N GLU A 112 -16.29 1.16 12.64
CA GLU A 112 -16.31 2.63 12.63
C GLU A 112 -14.95 3.24 12.22
N ALA A 113 -13.93 2.42 11.97
CA ALA A 113 -12.61 2.91 11.55
C ALA A 113 -12.66 3.51 10.15
N GLU A 114 -11.77 4.49 9.92
CA GLU A 114 -11.65 5.15 8.62
C GLU A 114 -11.14 4.18 7.55
N GLN A 115 -11.76 4.24 6.36
CA GLN A 115 -11.24 3.60 5.16
C GLN A 115 -9.93 4.29 4.75
N VAL A 116 -8.84 3.52 4.71
CA VAL A 116 -7.52 4.01 4.29
C VAL A 116 -7.22 3.64 2.83
N THR A 117 -7.80 2.55 2.34
CA THR A 117 -7.70 2.15 0.93
C THR A 117 -8.79 1.11 0.59
N GLN A 118 -8.80 0.61 -0.64
CA GLN A 118 -9.61 -0.51 -1.09
C GLN A 118 -8.74 -1.63 -1.66
N VAL A 119 -9.29 -2.83 -1.71
CA VAL A 119 -8.72 -3.98 -2.43
C VAL A 119 -9.75 -4.48 -3.42
N LEU A 120 -9.34 -4.63 -4.68
CA LEU A 120 -10.22 -5.08 -5.76
C LEU A 120 -10.55 -6.56 -5.65
N TYR A 121 -11.68 -6.93 -6.25
CA TYR A 121 -12.05 -8.33 -6.49
C TYR A 121 -10.88 -9.15 -7.03
N GLY A 122 -10.70 -10.36 -6.50
CA GLY A 122 -9.67 -11.26 -6.98
C GLY A 122 -8.24 -10.85 -6.61
N ALA A 123 -8.01 -9.69 -6.00
CA ALA A 123 -6.65 -9.30 -5.63
C ALA A 123 -6.09 -10.21 -4.53
N ARG A 124 -4.81 -10.57 -4.68
CA ARG A 124 -4.04 -11.33 -3.71
C ARG A 124 -3.64 -10.43 -2.53
N VAL A 125 -3.94 -10.88 -1.32
CA VAL A 125 -3.50 -10.21 -0.08
C VAL A 125 -2.74 -11.18 0.79
N GLU A 126 -1.74 -10.67 1.51
CA GLU A 126 -1.08 -11.42 2.59
C GLU A 126 -1.85 -11.16 3.88
N VAL A 127 -2.12 -12.21 4.65
CA VAL A 127 -2.86 -12.17 5.91
C VAL A 127 -1.97 -12.68 7.04
N PHE A 128 -1.97 -12.00 8.18
CA PHE A 128 -1.02 -12.26 9.26
C PHE A 128 -1.62 -12.88 10.54
N ASP A 129 -2.94 -12.87 10.70
CA ASP A 129 -3.59 -13.33 11.95
C ASP A 129 -4.12 -14.78 11.87
N ASP A 130 -4.30 -15.39 13.05
CA ASP A 130 -4.78 -16.76 13.24
C ASP A 130 -6.26 -16.96 12.85
N GLU A 131 -6.68 -18.23 12.73
CA GLU A 131 -8.08 -18.57 12.46
C GLU A 131 -8.99 -18.32 13.68
N GLY A 132 -9.97 -17.41 13.55
CA GLY A 132 -11.02 -17.18 14.56
C GLY A 132 -11.42 -15.73 14.79
N GLU A 133 -10.65 -14.78 14.27
CA GLU A 133 -10.93 -13.34 14.38
C GLU A 133 -11.92 -12.85 13.30
N THR A 134 -12.69 -11.81 13.60
CA THR A 134 -13.59 -11.16 12.64
C THR A 134 -12.82 -10.29 11.65
N TRP A 135 -11.75 -9.64 12.12
CA TRP A 135 -10.86 -8.83 11.32
C TRP A 135 -9.60 -9.61 10.95
N SER A 136 -8.93 -9.17 9.92
CA SER A 136 -7.63 -9.69 9.54
C SER A 136 -6.74 -8.54 9.10
N ARG A 137 -5.58 -8.42 9.73
CA ARG A 137 -4.51 -7.55 9.29
C ARG A 137 -3.98 -8.11 7.99
N VAL A 138 -3.97 -7.25 6.98
CA VAL A 138 -3.55 -7.61 5.63
C VAL A 138 -2.42 -6.73 5.15
N ARG A 139 -1.66 -7.25 4.19
CA ARG A 139 -0.83 -6.47 3.27
C ARG A 139 -1.44 -6.58 1.88
N THR A 140 -1.77 -5.44 1.30
CA THR A 140 -2.33 -5.32 -0.05
C THR A 140 -1.24 -5.55 -1.13
N PRO A 141 -1.61 -5.77 -2.40
CA PRO A 141 -0.63 -6.01 -3.48
C PRO A 141 0.45 -4.93 -3.63
N ASP A 142 0.14 -3.67 -3.28
CA ASP A 142 1.05 -2.53 -3.32
C ASP A 142 1.81 -2.31 -2.00
N GLY A 143 1.69 -3.24 -1.04
CA GLY A 143 2.45 -3.25 0.20
C GLY A 143 1.80 -2.51 1.38
N TYR A 144 0.60 -1.97 1.19
CA TYR A 144 -0.13 -1.24 2.23
C TYR A 144 -0.66 -2.18 3.31
N LEU A 145 -0.53 -1.77 4.57
CA LEU A 145 -1.03 -2.49 5.74
C LEU A 145 -2.33 -1.87 6.22
N GLY A 146 -3.28 -2.72 6.58
CA GLY A 146 -4.52 -2.31 7.20
C GLY A 146 -5.36 -3.52 7.58
N TRP A 147 -6.65 -3.31 7.80
CA TRP A 147 -7.56 -4.34 8.29
C TRP A 147 -8.72 -4.58 7.32
N LEU A 148 -9.04 -5.85 7.09
CA LEU A 148 -10.19 -6.29 6.31
C LEU A 148 -11.10 -7.18 7.14
N ASP A 149 -12.40 -7.13 6.88
CA ASP A 149 -13.33 -8.14 7.40
C ASP A 149 -12.94 -9.50 6.81
N ARG A 150 -12.73 -10.49 7.68
CA ARG A 150 -12.28 -11.82 7.31
C ARG A 150 -13.24 -12.53 6.36
N SER A 151 -14.53 -12.22 6.41
CA SER A 151 -15.54 -12.79 5.50
C SER A 151 -15.36 -12.36 4.05
N ALA A 152 -14.59 -11.30 3.78
CA ALA A 152 -14.24 -10.89 2.43
C ALA A 152 -13.17 -11.80 1.79
N LEU A 153 -12.46 -12.62 2.59
CA LEU A 153 -11.27 -13.36 2.19
C LEU A 153 -11.59 -14.85 1.93
N ALA A 154 -11.00 -15.39 0.86
CA ALA A 154 -11.04 -16.82 0.53
C ALA A 154 -9.65 -17.37 0.17
N PRO A 155 -9.45 -18.69 0.21
CA PRO A 155 -8.28 -19.32 -0.38
C PRO A 155 -8.17 -18.99 -1.88
N ILE A 156 -6.94 -18.92 -2.38
CA ILE A 156 -6.67 -18.73 -3.81
C ILE A 156 -6.93 -20.04 -4.56
N GLU A 157 -7.76 -20.01 -5.60
CA GLU A 157 -8.12 -21.17 -6.43
C GLU A 157 -7.32 -21.26 -7.74
N ASP A 158 -6.78 -20.12 -8.21
CA ASP A 158 -5.87 -20.03 -9.34
C ASP A 158 -4.75 -19.07 -8.92
N ASP A 159 -3.48 -19.47 -8.96
CA ASP A 159 -2.37 -18.61 -8.56
C ASP A 159 -1.71 -17.87 -9.73
N GLU A 160 -2.13 -18.16 -10.97
CA GLU A 160 -1.56 -17.61 -12.18
C GLU A 160 -2.29 -16.35 -12.65
N THR A 161 -1.53 -15.34 -13.08
CA THR A 161 -2.05 -14.14 -13.75
C THR A 161 -1.11 -13.74 -14.89
N ASN A 162 -1.67 -13.20 -15.97
CA ASN A 162 -0.89 -12.69 -17.11
C ASN A 162 -1.52 -11.46 -17.76
N ALA A 163 -2.64 -10.98 -17.23
CA ALA A 163 -3.42 -9.89 -17.78
C ALA A 163 -4.12 -9.10 -16.66
N VAL A 164 -4.64 -7.94 -17.03
CA VAL A 164 -5.39 -7.04 -16.17
C VAL A 164 -6.66 -6.59 -16.88
N VAL A 165 -7.75 -6.44 -16.12
CA VAL A 165 -8.98 -5.79 -16.58
C VAL A 165 -8.72 -4.29 -16.69
N VAL A 166 -9.02 -3.68 -17.84
CA VAL A 166 -8.76 -2.24 -18.08
C VAL A 166 -10.00 -1.39 -18.09
N ARG A 167 -11.18 -2.02 -18.21
CA ARG A 167 -12.49 -1.39 -18.14
C ARG A 167 -13.40 -2.29 -17.35
N ASP A 168 -14.35 -1.69 -16.65
CA ASP A 168 -15.25 -2.45 -15.80
C ASP A 168 -16.03 -3.50 -16.60
N THR A 169 -16.20 -4.64 -15.97
CA THR A 169 -16.89 -5.79 -16.52
C THR A 169 -17.56 -6.55 -15.39
N GLN A 170 -18.02 -7.77 -15.66
CA GLN A 170 -18.60 -8.65 -14.66
C GLN A 170 -18.18 -10.10 -14.87
N THR A 171 -18.14 -10.87 -13.78
CA THR A 171 -18.02 -12.32 -13.86
C THR A 171 -19.26 -12.92 -14.54
N GLU A 172 -19.17 -14.19 -14.96
CA GLU A 172 -20.34 -14.92 -15.47
C GLU A 172 -21.48 -15.02 -14.44
N GLY A 173 -21.15 -14.91 -13.15
CA GLY A 173 -22.10 -14.82 -12.04
C GLY A 173 -22.73 -13.43 -11.84
N GLY A 174 -22.39 -12.44 -12.67
CA GLY A 174 -22.90 -11.07 -12.58
C GLY A 174 -22.26 -10.22 -11.48
N LYS A 175 -21.11 -10.64 -10.95
CA LYS A 175 -20.35 -9.85 -9.96
C LYS A 175 -19.54 -8.78 -10.69
N ALA A 176 -19.63 -7.53 -10.26
CA ALA A 176 -18.82 -6.45 -10.83
C ALA A 176 -17.33 -6.72 -10.66
N VAL A 177 -16.55 -6.40 -11.70
CA VAL A 177 -15.10 -6.51 -11.75
C VAL A 177 -14.56 -5.20 -12.31
N TYR A 178 -13.84 -4.45 -11.48
CA TYR A 178 -13.33 -3.13 -11.85
C TYR A 178 -12.02 -3.22 -12.63
N ALA A 179 -11.70 -2.16 -13.37
CA ALA A 179 -10.37 -1.94 -13.92
C ALA A 179 -9.29 -2.11 -12.83
N GLY A 180 -8.12 -2.63 -13.21
CA GLY A 180 -7.01 -2.93 -12.30
C GLY A 180 -7.02 -4.35 -11.73
N THR A 181 -8.10 -5.12 -11.95
CA THR A 181 -8.21 -6.50 -11.48
C THR A 181 -7.29 -7.43 -12.25
N ASP A 182 -6.44 -8.18 -11.54
CA ASP A 182 -5.58 -9.21 -12.13
C ASP A 182 -6.38 -10.43 -12.59
N CYS A 183 -6.00 -10.97 -13.73
CA CYS A 183 -6.60 -12.19 -14.28
C CYS A 183 -5.61 -12.98 -15.15
N ARG A 184 -6.00 -14.21 -15.48
CA ARG A 184 -5.34 -15.03 -16.50
C ARG A 184 -6.24 -15.14 -17.72
N ILE A 185 -5.72 -14.81 -18.90
CA ILE A 185 -6.36 -15.11 -20.18
C ILE A 185 -6.26 -16.61 -20.44
N GLU A 186 -7.40 -17.27 -20.58
CA GLU A 186 -7.49 -18.70 -20.90
C GLU A 186 -7.78 -18.97 -22.37
N ASP A 187 -8.64 -18.13 -22.97
CA ASP A 187 -8.95 -18.18 -24.40
C ASP A 187 -9.08 -16.76 -24.96
N GLU A 188 -8.55 -16.55 -26.15
CA GLU A 188 -8.59 -15.28 -26.87
C GLU A 188 -8.98 -15.57 -28.32
N GLY A 189 -10.22 -15.24 -28.68
CA GLY A 189 -10.81 -15.67 -29.95
C GLY A 189 -11.87 -14.71 -30.48
N GLY A 190 -11.70 -14.25 -31.71
CA GLY A 190 -12.66 -13.34 -32.34
C GLY A 190 -12.72 -11.98 -31.64
N ASN A 191 -13.87 -11.64 -31.06
CA ASN A 191 -14.11 -10.37 -30.36
C ASN A 191 -14.26 -10.56 -28.84
N GLU A 192 -13.96 -11.75 -28.31
CA GLU A 192 -14.15 -12.09 -26.92
C GLU A 192 -12.86 -12.67 -26.32
N THR A 193 -12.69 -12.47 -25.01
CA THR A 193 -11.59 -12.99 -24.23
C THR A 193 -12.17 -13.60 -22.96
N THR A 194 -11.90 -14.88 -22.74
CA THR A 194 -12.28 -15.57 -21.51
C THR A 194 -11.11 -15.53 -20.55
N VAL A 195 -11.40 -15.06 -19.34
CA VAL A 195 -10.42 -14.91 -18.27
C VAL A 195 -10.85 -15.66 -17.01
N ARG A 196 -9.85 -16.06 -16.22
CA ARG A 196 -10.02 -16.65 -14.89
C ARG A 196 -9.35 -15.77 -13.84
N PHE A 197 -10.00 -15.60 -12.69
CA PHE A 197 -9.50 -14.81 -11.57
C PHE A 197 -8.92 -15.70 -10.46
N HIS A 198 -8.23 -15.12 -9.49
CA HIS A 198 -7.70 -15.85 -8.32
C HIS A 198 -8.79 -16.56 -7.49
N THR A 199 -10.04 -16.09 -7.55
CA THR A 199 -11.22 -16.72 -6.96
C THR A 199 -11.68 -17.99 -7.68
N GLY A 200 -11.12 -18.30 -8.86
CA GLY A 200 -11.53 -19.40 -9.71
C GLY A 200 -12.74 -19.10 -10.61
N GLU A 201 -13.43 -17.96 -10.41
CA GLU A 201 -14.51 -17.52 -11.28
C GLU A 201 -13.97 -17.06 -12.65
N HIS A 202 -14.87 -17.05 -13.64
CA HIS A 202 -14.56 -16.65 -15.00
C HIS A 202 -15.34 -15.39 -15.40
N ALA A 203 -14.80 -14.68 -16.39
CA ALA A 203 -15.53 -13.67 -17.14
C ALA A 203 -15.26 -13.87 -18.64
N THR A 204 -16.27 -13.59 -19.46
CA THR A 204 -16.10 -13.41 -20.90
C THR A 204 -16.26 -11.93 -21.21
N ALA A 205 -15.18 -11.30 -21.62
CA ALA A 205 -15.11 -9.86 -21.86
C ALA A 205 -14.95 -9.57 -23.36
N SER A 206 -15.49 -8.42 -23.80
CA SER A 206 -15.27 -7.96 -25.17
C SER A 206 -13.80 -7.56 -25.41
N ALA A 207 -13.37 -7.59 -26.66
CA ALA A 207 -12.04 -7.14 -27.06
C ALA A 207 -11.71 -5.74 -26.49
N GLY A 208 -10.54 -5.61 -25.87
CA GLY A 208 -10.07 -4.36 -25.27
C GLY A 208 -10.55 -4.09 -23.83
N VAL A 209 -11.31 -5.00 -23.21
CA VAL A 209 -11.65 -4.95 -21.78
C VAL A 209 -10.56 -5.58 -20.91
N VAL A 210 -9.79 -6.50 -21.47
CA VAL A 210 -8.66 -7.17 -20.82
C VAL A 210 -7.43 -6.95 -21.67
N GLN A 211 -6.28 -6.66 -21.02
CA GLN A 211 -5.00 -6.57 -21.72
C GLN A 211 -3.88 -7.20 -20.91
N ARG A 212 -2.87 -7.70 -21.62
CA ARG A 212 -1.58 -8.00 -21.00
C ARG A 212 -0.88 -6.66 -20.71
N PRO A 213 -0.21 -6.50 -19.55
CA PRO A 213 0.56 -5.29 -19.28
C PRO A 213 1.52 -4.98 -20.43
N PRO A 214 1.58 -3.72 -20.89
CA PRO A 214 2.45 -3.35 -22.00
C PRO A 214 3.92 -3.51 -21.61
N GLU A 215 4.76 -4.02 -22.52
CA GLU A 215 6.21 -4.08 -22.30
C GLU A 215 6.84 -2.69 -22.18
N ASN A 216 6.27 -1.71 -22.88
CA ASN A 216 6.72 -0.32 -22.90
C ASN A 216 5.52 0.61 -22.62
N PRO A 217 5.21 0.91 -21.35
CA PRO A 217 4.15 1.85 -21.02
C PRO A 217 4.46 3.26 -21.52
N THR A 218 3.41 4.01 -21.87
CA THR A 218 3.52 5.39 -22.35
C THR A 218 2.70 6.34 -21.49
N GLY A 219 3.08 7.61 -21.48
CA GLY A 219 2.36 8.66 -20.76
C GLY A 219 0.95 8.85 -21.28
N GLU A 220 0.80 8.75 -22.58
CA GLU A 220 -0.48 8.83 -23.27
C GLU A 220 -1.41 7.70 -22.82
N ALA A 221 -0.92 6.46 -22.69
CA ALA A 221 -1.74 5.34 -22.23
C ALA A 221 -2.15 5.47 -20.75
N VAL A 222 -1.31 6.06 -19.90
CA VAL A 222 -1.71 6.40 -18.51
C VAL A 222 -2.82 7.46 -18.52
N VAL A 223 -2.66 8.49 -19.33
CA VAL A 223 -3.65 9.57 -19.46
C VAL A 223 -4.99 9.08 -20.03
N GLU A 224 -4.96 8.17 -21.01
CA GLU A 224 -6.17 7.56 -21.57
C GLU A 224 -7.01 6.88 -20.48
N ILE A 225 -6.36 6.14 -19.58
CA ILE A 225 -7.05 5.48 -18.48
C ILE A 225 -7.56 6.48 -17.47
N ALA A 226 -6.75 7.48 -17.07
CA ALA A 226 -7.20 8.49 -16.12
C ALA A 226 -8.43 9.27 -16.64
N ARG A 227 -8.54 9.47 -17.96
CA ARG A 227 -9.70 10.12 -18.60
C ARG A 227 -10.97 9.27 -18.57
N GLU A 228 -10.89 7.95 -18.48
CA GLU A 228 -12.07 7.08 -18.38
C GLU A 228 -12.83 7.30 -17.05
N PHE A 229 -12.18 7.88 -16.03
CA PHE A 229 -12.77 8.20 -14.74
C PHE A 229 -13.39 9.60 -14.67
N LEU A 230 -13.37 10.40 -15.74
CA LEU A 230 -13.93 11.75 -15.72
C LEU A 230 -15.40 11.75 -15.27
N GLY A 231 -15.70 12.55 -14.24
CA GLY A 231 -17.02 12.64 -13.63
C GLY A 231 -17.32 11.56 -12.57
N THR A 232 -16.42 10.61 -12.29
CA THR A 232 -16.54 9.73 -11.13
C THR A 232 -16.50 10.57 -9.86
N ASP A 233 -17.38 10.27 -8.90
CA ASP A 233 -17.46 10.97 -7.62
C ASP A 233 -16.17 10.78 -6.80
N TYR A 234 -15.79 11.81 -6.05
CA TYR A 234 -14.66 11.72 -5.14
C TYR A 234 -15.04 10.86 -3.92
N ASP A 235 -14.23 9.84 -3.64
CA ASP A 235 -14.38 9.00 -2.43
C ASP A 235 -13.02 8.76 -1.77
N TRP A 236 -12.90 9.09 -0.48
CA TRP A 236 -11.65 8.96 0.26
C TRP A 236 -11.27 7.48 0.44
N GLY A 237 -10.06 7.10 0.05
CA GLY A 237 -9.64 5.70 0.03
C GLY A 237 -10.16 4.93 -1.19
N GLY A 238 -10.99 5.54 -2.04
CA GLY A 238 -11.59 4.94 -3.22
C GLY A 238 -10.59 4.67 -4.35
N MET A 239 -10.82 3.59 -5.10
CA MET A 239 -9.98 3.13 -6.21
C MET A 239 -10.76 2.75 -7.48
N THR A 240 -12.08 2.93 -7.50
CA THR A 240 -12.94 2.37 -8.53
C THR A 240 -13.77 3.44 -9.22
N SER A 241 -14.49 3.05 -10.28
CA SER A 241 -15.42 3.92 -10.99
C SER A 241 -16.65 4.31 -10.17
N ASP A 242 -16.91 3.64 -9.05
CA ASP A 242 -17.98 3.98 -8.10
C ASP A 242 -17.56 5.08 -7.10
N GLY A 243 -16.26 5.38 -7.02
CA GLY A 243 -15.70 6.37 -6.10
C GLY A 243 -14.18 6.29 -6.08
N ILE A 244 -13.50 7.43 -6.24
CA ILE A 244 -12.03 7.45 -6.34
C ILE A 244 -11.41 8.69 -5.69
N ASP A 245 -10.28 8.52 -5.02
CA ASP A 245 -9.47 9.66 -4.54
C ASP A 245 -8.33 10.01 -5.49
N CYS A 246 -7.62 11.10 -5.17
CA CYS A 246 -6.58 11.65 -6.02
C CYS A 246 -5.46 10.64 -6.33
N SER A 247 -5.02 9.92 -5.31
CA SER A 247 -3.95 8.93 -5.41
C SER A 247 -4.43 7.58 -5.94
N GLY A 248 -5.68 7.22 -5.71
CA GLY A 248 -6.36 6.08 -6.33
C GLY A 248 -6.46 6.24 -7.84
N LEU A 249 -6.76 7.45 -8.33
CA LEU A 249 -6.76 7.76 -9.77
C LEU A 249 -5.38 7.59 -10.40
N ALA A 250 -4.34 8.13 -9.76
CA ALA A 250 -2.97 7.94 -10.22
C ALA A 250 -2.58 6.44 -10.19
N TRP A 251 -2.94 5.74 -9.10
CA TRP A 251 -2.67 4.32 -8.92
C TRP A 251 -3.29 3.49 -10.04
N ILE A 252 -4.59 3.65 -10.32
CA ILE A 252 -5.27 2.83 -11.32
C ILE A 252 -4.76 3.09 -12.73
N ALA A 253 -4.51 4.36 -13.08
CA ALA A 253 -4.00 4.78 -14.37
C ALA A 253 -2.63 4.14 -14.69
N TYR A 254 -1.76 4.04 -13.68
CA TYR A 254 -0.47 3.38 -13.80
C TYR A 254 -0.57 1.84 -13.72
N ARG A 255 -1.44 1.32 -12.83
CA ARG A 255 -1.59 -0.12 -12.56
C ARG A 255 -1.94 -0.92 -13.80
N VAL A 256 -2.91 -0.44 -14.58
CA VAL A 256 -3.35 -1.12 -15.81
C VAL A 256 -2.31 -1.04 -16.93
N ASN A 257 -1.37 -0.09 -16.82
CA ASN A 257 -0.20 0.08 -17.68
C ASN A 257 1.03 -0.68 -17.14
N GLY A 258 0.85 -1.58 -16.17
CA GLY A 258 1.90 -2.47 -15.68
C GLY A 258 2.87 -1.84 -14.68
N ILE A 259 2.57 -0.65 -14.16
CA ILE A 259 3.40 0.03 -13.15
C ILE A 259 2.60 0.09 -11.85
N THR A 260 3.07 -0.58 -10.80
CA THR A 260 2.48 -0.48 -9.46
C THR A 260 3.04 0.74 -8.75
N LEU A 261 2.17 1.70 -8.44
CA LEU A 261 2.49 2.81 -7.56
C LEU A 261 2.19 2.43 -6.10
N PRO A 262 2.86 3.05 -5.12
CA PRO A 262 2.35 3.08 -3.75
C PRO A 262 0.95 3.69 -3.71
N ARG A 263 0.18 3.35 -2.68
CA ARG A 263 -1.20 3.83 -2.52
C ARG A 263 -1.28 5.34 -2.34
N ASP A 264 -0.48 5.92 -1.46
CA ASP A 264 -0.67 7.30 -1.02
C ASP A 264 0.21 8.31 -1.75
N ALA A 265 -0.32 9.51 -1.98
CA ALA A 265 0.36 10.58 -2.72
C ALA A 265 1.75 10.94 -2.14
N ASP A 266 1.93 10.85 -0.82
CA ASP A 266 3.20 11.15 -0.16
C ASP A 266 4.27 10.04 -0.34
N GLN A 267 3.84 8.81 -0.63
CA GLN A 267 4.72 7.73 -1.03
C GLN A 267 4.97 7.77 -2.56
N GLN A 268 3.96 8.17 -3.34
CA GLN A 268 4.11 8.33 -4.80
C GLN A 268 5.11 9.45 -5.17
N ARG A 269 5.18 10.55 -4.42
CA ARG A 269 6.08 11.69 -4.71
C ARG A 269 7.58 11.39 -4.64
N VAL A 270 7.98 10.23 -4.11
CA VAL A 270 9.38 9.79 -4.12
C VAL A 270 9.70 8.83 -5.26
N MET A 271 8.71 8.47 -6.07
CA MET A 271 8.87 7.60 -7.23
C MET A 271 9.41 8.37 -8.44
N GLY A 272 10.07 7.64 -9.34
CA GLY A 272 10.54 8.17 -10.62
C GLY A 272 11.62 9.25 -10.49
N ARG A 273 11.78 10.04 -11.56
CA ARG A 273 12.72 11.17 -11.60
C ARG A 273 11.99 12.51 -11.47
N PRO A 274 12.61 13.54 -10.87
CA PRO A 274 12.03 14.88 -10.87
C PRO A 274 11.92 15.43 -12.30
N VAL A 275 10.90 16.27 -12.52
CA VAL A 275 10.61 16.97 -13.79
C VAL A 275 10.38 18.44 -13.49
N GLU A 276 10.95 19.32 -14.32
CA GLU A 276 10.69 20.76 -14.25
C GLU A 276 9.31 21.07 -14.85
N ARG A 277 8.63 22.11 -14.33
CA ARG A 277 7.25 22.42 -14.69
C ARG A 277 7.05 22.71 -16.19
N ASP A 278 8.03 23.28 -16.87
CA ASP A 278 8.00 23.56 -18.31
C ASP A 278 8.35 22.35 -19.19
N GLU A 279 8.68 21.20 -18.57
CA GLU A 279 9.02 19.94 -19.24
C GLU A 279 7.96 18.84 -19.02
N LEU A 280 6.79 19.19 -18.50
CA LEU A 280 5.69 18.27 -18.21
C LEU A 280 5.20 17.56 -19.48
N LEU A 281 5.15 16.24 -19.38
CA LEU A 281 4.62 15.35 -20.42
C LEU A 281 3.41 14.58 -19.89
N PRO A 282 2.56 14.06 -20.81
CA PRO A 282 1.49 13.15 -20.45
C PRO A 282 1.96 12.06 -19.47
N GLY A 283 1.18 11.82 -18.43
CA GLY A 283 1.44 10.79 -17.44
C GLY A 283 2.33 11.23 -16.27
N ASP A 284 3.06 12.36 -16.36
CA ASP A 284 3.81 12.86 -15.19
C ASP A 284 2.88 13.09 -14.00
N LEU A 285 3.35 12.80 -12.79
CA LEU A 285 2.59 13.03 -11.56
C LEU A 285 2.91 14.42 -11.00
N LEU A 286 1.88 15.23 -10.77
CA LEU A 286 1.99 16.56 -10.17
C LEU A 286 1.59 16.48 -8.71
N PHE A 287 2.39 17.06 -7.82
CA PHE A 287 2.15 16.99 -6.38
C PHE A 287 1.91 18.38 -5.79
N PHE A 288 0.96 18.40 -4.87
CA PHE A 288 0.57 19.54 -4.05
C PHE A 288 0.45 19.07 -2.58
N PRO A 289 0.28 19.97 -1.60
CA PRO A 289 0.12 19.58 -0.20
C PRO A 289 -1.04 18.59 -0.01
N GLY A 290 -0.70 17.32 0.21
CA GLY A 290 -1.66 16.23 0.41
C GLY A 290 -2.42 15.78 -0.83
N HIS A 291 -2.01 16.17 -2.04
CA HIS A 291 -2.75 15.90 -3.28
C HIS A 291 -1.83 15.48 -4.42
N VAL A 292 -2.34 14.67 -5.35
CA VAL A 292 -1.67 14.27 -6.59
C VAL A 292 -2.60 14.42 -7.79
N ALA A 293 -2.03 14.76 -8.95
CA ALA A 293 -2.72 14.80 -10.25
C ALA A 293 -1.89 14.11 -11.32
N VAL A 294 -2.53 13.67 -12.40
CA VAL A 294 -1.87 13.11 -13.59
C VAL A 294 -1.82 14.21 -14.66
N SER A 295 -0.61 14.58 -15.09
CA SER A 295 -0.40 15.58 -16.14
C SER A 295 -0.93 15.07 -17.48
N LEU A 296 -1.60 15.95 -18.21
CA LEU A 296 -1.97 15.74 -19.61
C LEU A 296 -0.89 16.26 -20.57
N GLY A 297 0.23 16.75 -20.04
CA GLY A 297 1.26 17.51 -20.75
C GLY A 297 0.97 19.02 -20.74
N GLY A 298 2.03 19.84 -20.77
CA GLY A 298 1.88 21.29 -20.64
C GLY A 298 1.27 21.68 -19.28
N ASP A 299 0.26 22.54 -19.30
CA ASP A 299 -0.37 23.09 -18.09
C ASP A 299 -1.64 22.34 -17.64
N GLU A 300 -2.16 21.40 -18.43
CA GLU A 300 -3.39 20.66 -18.11
C GLU A 300 -3.10 19.39 -17.29
N TYR A 301 -4.02 19.05 -16.39
CA TYR A 301 -3.95 17.85 -15.55
C TYR A 301 -5.34 17.29 -15.23
N VAL A 302 -5.40 15.98 -14.98
CA VAL A 302 -6.60 15.28 -14.49
C VAL A 302 -6.40 14.83 -13.05
N HIS A 303 -7.40 15.01 -12.21
CA HIS A 303 -7.36 14.61 -10.80
C HIS A 303 -8.76 14.32 -10.24
N ALA A 304 -8.86 13.46 -9.23
CA ALA A 304 -10.04 13.38 -8.37
C ALA A 304 -9.92 14.47 -7.31
N TYR A 305 -10.82 15.46 -7.33
CA TYR A 305 -10.65 16.69 -6.54
C TYR A 305 -11.84 16.92 -5.62
N GLY A 306 -11.59 16.89 -4.31
CA GLY A 306 -12.62 17.12 -3.30
C GLY A 306 -13.32 18.48 -3.44
N GLY A 307 -12.66 19.50 -4.00
CA GLY A 307 -13.31 20.80 -4.28
C GLY A 307 -14.36 20.75 -5.40
N ALA A 308 -14.26 19.78 -6.30
CA ALA A 308 -15.25 19.50 -7.35
C ALA A 308 -16.12 18.27 -7.05
N GLU A 309 -15.88 17.60 -5.91
CA GLU A 309 -16.49 16.32 -5.50
C GLU A 309 -16.45 15.23 -6.59
N SER A 310 -15.51 15.32 -7.54
CA SER A 310 -15.43 14.44 -8.71
C SER A 310 -14.07 14.48 -9.40
N VAL A 311 -13.87 13.59 -10.38
CA VAL A 311 -12.72 13.61 -11.29
C VAL A 311 -12.92 14.64 -12.40
N VAL A 312 -12.01 15.59 -12.49
CA VAL A 312 -12.08 16.73 -13.43
C VAL A 312 -10.73 17.00 -14.10
N ILE A 313 -10.76 17.79 -15.17
CA ILE A 313 -9.57 18.37 -15.80
C ILE A 313 -9.49 19.83 -15.37
N ASN A 314 -8.31 20.23 -14.90
CA ASN A 314 -7.99 21.61 -14.58
C ASN A 314 -6.65 22.01 -15.19
N SER A 315 -6.32 23.30 -15.08
CA SER A 315 -5.13 23.90 -15.68
C SER A 315 -4.33 24.71 -14.67
N LEU A 316 -3.02 24.73 -14.89
CA LEU A 316 -2.05 25.61 -14.22
C LEU A 316 -1.85 26.96 -14.96
N ASP A 317 -2.48 27.16 -16.13
CA ASP A 317 -2.37 28.41 -16.90
C ASP A 317 -3.46 29.42 -16.48
N PRO A 318 -3.11 30.61 -15.96
CA PRO A 318 -4.08 31.67 -15.62
C PRO A 318 -4.95 32.16 -16.78
N GLY A 319 -4.58 31.85 -18.03
CA GLY A 319 -5.35 32.15 -19.23
C GLY A 319 -6.45 31.14 -19.57
N ASP A 320 -6.49 30.00 -18.88
CA ASP A 320 -7.43 28.89 -19.15
C ASP A 320 -8.71 29.01 -18.30
N ASP A 321 -9.86 28.64 -18.88
CA ASP A 321 -11.15 28.66 -18.18
C ASP A 321 -11.21 27.63 -17.01
N ALA A 322 -10.37 26.59 -17.07
CA ALA A 322 -10.26 25.54 -16.05
C ALA A 322 -9.12 25.80 -15.04
N TYR A 323 -8.58 27.02 -14.99
CA TYR A 323 -7.51 27.42 -14.07
C TYR A 323 -7.94 27.34 -12.60
N ILE A 324 -7.09 26.76 -11.75
CA ILE A 324 -7.26 26.74 -10.30
C ILE A 324 -6.07 27.42 -9.61
N GLU A 325 -6.24 28.70 -9.27
CA GLU A 325 -5.20 29.53 -8.64
C GLU A 325 -4.58 28.89 -7.39
N ASP A 326 -5.41 28.33 -6.51
CA ASP A 326 -4.96 27.70 -5.28
C ASP A 326 -4.03 26.50 -5.53
N LEU A 327 -4.25 25.74 -6.60
CA LEU A 327 -3.40 24.60 -6.97
C LEU A 327 -2.12 25.08 -7.66
N ASP A 328 -2.22 26.08 -8.53
CA ASP A 328 -1.04 26.68 -9.16
C ASP A 328 -0.05 27.22 -8.11
N GLU A 329 -0.53 28.02 -7.17
CA GLU A 329 0.30 28.58 -6.09
C GLU A 329 0.91 27.51 -5.17
N LYS A 330 0.27 26.34 -5.06
CA LYS A 330 0.68 25.22 -4.19
C LYS A 330 1.42 24.11 -4.93
N PHE A 331 1.76 24.28 -6.20
CA PHE A 331 2.55 23.29 -6.92
C PHE A 331 3.90 23.03 -6.21
N GLU A 332 4.11 21.81 -5.74
CA GLU A 332 5.33 21.45 -5.00
C GLU A 332 6.41 20.87 -5.92
N LEU A 333 6.06 19.86 -6.72
CA LEU A 333 6.99 19.16 -7.61
C LEU A 333 6.24 18.29 -8.63
N ALA A 334 6.97 17.84 -9.66
CA ALA A 334 6.51 16.80 -10.59
C ALA A 334 7.47 15.61 -10.65
N ARG A 335 6.92 14.42 -10.93
CA ARG A 335 7.66 13.17 -11.11
C ARG A 335 7.30 12.46 -12.41
N ARG A 336 8.32 12.01 -13.14
CA ARG A 336 8.18 11.06 -14.25
C ARG A 336 8.53 9.66 -13.79
N VAL A 337 7.50 8.82 -13.64
CA VAL A 337 7.65 7.41 -13.24
C VAL A 337 7.90 6.52 -14.46
N ILE A 338 7.34 6.90 -15.61
CA ILE A 338 7.47 6.14 -16.86
C ILE A 338 8.95 6.08 -17.29
N PRO A 339 9.51 4.89 -17.54
CA PRO A 339 10.89 4.74 -17.97
C PRO A 339 11.19 5.48 -19.28
N ALA A 340 12.43 5.94 -19.44
CA ALA A 340 12.91 6.40 -20.75
C ALA A 340 13.01 5.19 -21.70
N THR A 341 12.46 5.33 -22.90
CA THR A 341 12.53 4.33 -23.97
C THR A 341 13.88 4.29 -24.69
#